data_AF-R7HUV3-F1
#
_entry.id   AF-R7HUV3-F1
#
_cell.length_a   1.000
_cell.length_b   1.000
_cell.length_c   1.000
_cell.angle_alpha   90.00
_cell.angle_beta   90.00
_cell.angle_gamma   90.00
#
_symmetry.space_group_name_H-M   'P 1'
#
loop_
_entity.id
_entity.type
_entity.pdbx_description
1 polymer ?
#
loop_
_entity_poly.entity_id
_entity_poly.type
_entity_poly.pdbx_seq_one_letter_code
_entity_poly.pdbx_strand_id
1 'polypeptide(L)'
;MDKSLLNQKFEELYTKNLAPKIIPLEQERIAASKISNINNLLSLLFFIGAFGGTLLLSKLYFLLLLVPAVIIFVIENKRQRKFRLKTKQQLLMELFSLFGKFQYSPDKELITKNEIHKTGLFPRFNLKRDDDRIFGNYKGMDVVIVETELSHTVSTKKGNSSDSKTIRDFNGLIIKVNLNKPYKGRTLLYQKAIGQKGQKQAIKSMLSEGLGEKDAEKIANSDIANVVTGVLAFTEKPILKHLNLSGEGLSIDLSSEIRVDRNLKKVTLEDPEFNEMYDMYSDDQVEARYIVTPTFMERLKNVREVIGGYHIHCMIENQYITLFIEIPQDFFEIGSLLRSINDKRIYEHIFIQLINIFNLIHYFKLDKKLGL
;
A
#
# COMPACT_ATOMS: atom_id res chain seq x y z
N MET A 1 23.51 -4.32 1.41
CA MET A 1 24.37 -3.15 1.63
C MET A 1 24.57 -3.04 3.14
N ASP A 2 25.77 -2.71 3.62
CA ASP A 2 26.01 -2.55 5.06
C ASP A 2 25.09 -1.45 5.65
N LYS A 3 24.54 -1.68 6.84
CA LYS A 3 23.64 -0.76 7.55
C LYS A 3 24.31 0.60 7.79
N SER A 4 25.61 0.60 8.07
CA SER A 4 26.40 1.82 8.25
C SER A 4 26.42 2.67 6.98
N LEU A 5 26.73 2.05 5.83
CA LEU A 5 26.74 2.72 4.54
C LEU A 5 25.35 3.23 4.13
N LEU A 6 24.29 2.49 4.50
CA LEU A 6 22.93 2.90 4.22
C LEU A 6 22.54 4.16 4.98
N ASN A 7 22.84 4.20 6.27
CA ASN A 7 22.61 5.37 7.10
C ASN A 7 23.39 6.57 6.57
N GLN A 8 24.66 6.40 6.20
CA GLN A 8 25.47 7.47 5.62
C GLN A 8 24.82 8.07 4.35
N LYS A 9 24.34 7.21 3.43
CA LYS A 9 23.65 7.68 2.22
C LYS A 9 22.36 8.43 2.53
N PHE A 10 21.60 7.95 3.51
CA PHE A 10 20.40 8.64 3.96
C PHE A 10 20.71 10.02 4.55
N GLU A 11 21.71 10.10 5.44
CA GLU A 11 22.14 11.38 6.05
C GLU A 11 22.55 12.41 5.00
N GLU A 12 23.30 11.96 4.00
CA GLU A 12 23.74 12.80 2.90
C GLU A 12 22.54 13.33 2.08
N LEU A 13 21.63 12.44 1.67
CA LEU A 13 20.41 12.83 0.97
C LEU A 13 19.55 13.78 1.82
N TYR A 14 19.39 13.46 3.11
CA TYR A 14 18.55 14.25 4.01
C TYR A 14 19.10 15.67 4.13
N THR A 15 20.39 15.81 4.39
CA THR A 15 21.03 17.10 4.64
C THR A 15 21.11 17.94 3.37
N LYS A 16 21.49 17.34 2.24
CA LYS A 16 21.72 18.07 0.98
C LYS A 16 20.45 18.36 0.20
N ASN A 17 19.47 17.45 0.20
CA ASN A 17 18.33 17.50 -0.70
C ASN A 17 16.99 17.72 0.01
N LEU A 18 16.72 16.98 1.10
CA LEU A 18 15.42 17.04 1.78
C LEU A 18 15.29 18.24 2.70
N ALA A 19 16.21 18.42 3.65
CA ALA A 19 16.14 19.47 4.66
C ALA A 19 15.97 20.89 4.07
N PRO A 20 16.67 21.28 2.98
CA PRO A 20 16.46 22.58 2.35
C PRO A 20 15.04 22.79 1.78
N LYS A 21 14.35 21.70 1.41
CA LYS A 21 12.95 21.75 0.93
C LYS A 21 11.94 21.65 2.06
N ILE A 22 12.25 20.88 3.11
CA ILE A 22 11.37 20.71 4.28
C ILE A 22 11.15 22.04 4.99
N ILE A 23 12.20 22.85 5.18
CA ILE A 23 12.12 24.13 5.90
C ILE A 23 11.03 25.07 5.31
N PRO A 24 11.07 25.45 4.02
CA PRO A 24 10.04 26.32 3.45
C PRO A 24 8.66 25.65 3.37
N LEU A 25 8.60 24.33 3.14
CA LEU A 25 7.33 23.60 3.11
C LEU A 25 6.66 23.53 4.49
N GLU A 26 7.43 23.41 5.58
CA GLU A 26 6.88 23.40 6.95
C GLU A 26 6.37 24.79 7.33
N GLN A 27 7.04 25.86 6.91
CA GLN A 27 6.54 27.23 7.07
C GLN A 27 5.22 27.44 6.32
N GLU A 28 5.14 26.99 5.06
CA GLU A 28 3.91 27.00 4.27
C GLU A 28 2.80 26.17 4.94
N ARG A 29 3.13 24.99 5.48
CA ARG A 29 2.20 24.13 6.23
C ARG A 29 1.61 24.85 7.43
N ILE A 30 2.45 25.50 8.25
CA ILE A 30 2.01 26.20 9.47
C ILE A 30 1.06 27.34 9.09
N ALA A 31 1.38 28.13 8.08
CA ALA A 31 0.51 29.19 7.58
C ALA A 31 -0.81 28.63 7.04
N ALA A 32 -0.73 27.59 6.21
CA ALA A 32 -1.91 26.93 5.63
C ALA A 32 -2.81 26.31 6.72
N SER A 33 -2.23 25.66 7.72
CA SER A 33 -2.94 24.99 8.83
C SER A 33 -3.74 25.99 9.67
N LYS A 34 -3.19 27.16 9.98
CA LYS A 34 -3.91 28.24 10.68
C LYS A 34 -5.14 28.69 9.90
N ILE A 35 -4.99 28.94 8.60
CA ILE A 35 -6.09 29.35 7.72
C ILE A 35 -7.12 28.21 7.59
N SER A 36 -6.66 26.95 7.51
CA SER A 36 -7.51 25.77 7.42
C SER A 36 -8.40 25.61 8.65
N ASN A 37 -7.84 25.80 9.84
CA ASN A 37 -8.59 25.71 11.09
C ASN A 37 -9.68 26.81 11.16
N ILE A 38 -9.36 28.03 10.74
CA ILE A 38 -10.34 29.13 10.69
C ILE A 38 -11.46 28.83 9.70
N ASN A 39 -11.11 28.40 8.48
CA ASN A 39 -12.09 28.08 7.43
C ASN A 39 -13.00 26.91 7.82
N ASN A 40 -12.44 25.86 8.44
CA ASN A 40 -13.20 24.72 8.93
C ASN A 40 -14.17 25.14 10.05
N LEU A 41 -13.73 25.98 10.98
CA LEU A 41 -14.58 26.52 12.04
C LEU A 41 -15.71 27.38 11.44
N LEU A 42 -15.39 28.26 10.48
CA LEU A 42 -16.37 29.11 9.82
C LEU A 42 -17.41 28.29 9.05
N SER A 43 -16.97 27.28 8.30
CA SER A 43 -17.85 26.34 7.59
C SER A 43 -18.76 25.60 8.57
N LEU A 44 -18.25 25.18 9.73
CA LEU A 44 -19.04 24.50 10.76
C LEU A 44 -20.08 25.44 11.38
N LEU A 45 -19.72 26.69 11.67
CA LEU A 45 -20.65 27.70 12.20
C LEU A 45 -21.79 27.99 11.22
N PHE A 46 -21.48 28.14 9.93
CA PHE A 46 -22.50 28.30 8.88
C PHE A 46 -23.41 27.08 8.78
N PHE A 47 -22.85 25.88 8.88
CA PHE A 47 -23.63 24.64 8.85
C PHE A 47 -24.59 24.54 10.06
N ILE A 48 -24.12 24.81 11.27
CA ILE A 48 -24.97 24.85 12.48
C ILE A 48 -26.04 25.94 12.35
N GLY A 49 -25.65 27.13 11.87
CA GLY A 49 -26.56 28.23 11.64
C GLY A 49 -27.66 27.90 10.61
N ALA A 50 -27.36 27.11 9.58
CA ALA A 50 -28.35 26.66 8.61
C ALA A 50 -29.49 25.87 9.29
N PHE A 51 -29.16 24.94 10.18
CA PHE A 51 -30.17 24.17 10.93
C PHE A 51 -30.90 25.04 11.98
N GLY A 52 -30.17 25.84 12.75
CA GLY A 52 -30.77 26.74 13.74
C GLY A 52 -31.73 27.75 13.12
N GLY A 53 -31.35 28.37 12.00
CA GLY A 53 -32.17 29.32 11.25
C GLY A 53 -33.43 28.68 10.66
N THR A 54 -33.36 27.42 10.21
CA THR A 54 -34.57 26.70 9.77
C THR A 54 -35.55 26.41 10.90
N LEU A 55 -35.03 26.12 12.09
CA LEU A 55 -35.85 25.78 13.25
C LEU A 55 -36.50 27.03 13.86
N LEU A 56 -35.78 28.15 13.91
CA LEU A 56 -36.18 29.36 14.64
C LEU A 56 -36.83 30.45 13.77
N LEU A 57 -36.52 30.51 12.46
CA LEU A 57 -36.91 31.62 11.60
C LEU A 57 -37.69 31.16 10.36
N SER A 58 -37.00 30.61 9.36
CA SER A 58 -37.65 30.14 8.12
C SER A 58 -36.76 29.17 7.34
N LYS A 59 -37.37 28.40 6.43
CA LYS A 59 -36.64 27.47 5.55
C LYS A 59 -35.64 28.16 4.61
N LEU A 60 -35.79 29.46 4.35
CA LEU A 60 -34.90 30.21 3.45
C LEU A 60 -33.47 30.32 4.01
N TYR A 61 -33.32 30.34 5.34
CA TYR A 61 -32.01 30.40 6.01
C TYR A 61 -31.16 29.14 5.79
N PHE A 62 -31.79 28.00 5.45
CA PHE A 62 -31.06 26.78 5.17
C PHE A 62 -30.08 26.97 4.02
N LEU A 63 -30.61 27.35 2.86
CA LEU A 63 -29.82 27.51 1.63
C LEU A 63 -28.85 28.69 1.76
N LEU A 64 -29.29 29.78 2.41
CA LEU A 64 -28.48 30.98 2.60
C LEU A 64 -27.16 30.70 3.36
N LEU A 65 -27.19 29.81 4.36
CA LEU A 65 -26.02 29.50 5.18
C LEU A 65 -25.31 28.20 4.74
N LEU A 66 -26.04 27.23 4.21
CA LEU A 66 -25.46 25.98 3.73
C LEU A 66 -24.55 26.20 2.50
N VAL A 67 -24.96 27.05 1.56
CA VAL A 67 -24.19 27.26 0.32
C VAL A 67 -22.80 27.85 0.61
N PRO A 68 -22.64 28.93 1.40
CA PRO A 68 -21.33 29.43 1.82
C PRO A 68 -20.50 28.38 2.57
N ALA A 69 -21.11 27.59 3.47
CA ALA A 69 -20.41 26.51 4.18
C ALA A 69 -19.79 25.51 3.19
N VAL A 70 -20.58 25.03 2.23
CA VAL A 70 -20.12 24.07 1.21
C VAL A 70 -19.02 24.68 0.33
N ILE A 71 -19.14 25.96 -0.07
CA ILE A 71 -18.12 26.65 -0.86
C ILE A 71 -16.79 26.74 -0.10
N ILE A 72 -16.82 27.17 1.17
CA ILE A 72 -15.63 27.26 2.02
C ILE A 72 -14.99 25.87 2.16
N PHE A 73 -15.79 24.85 2.47
CA PHE A 73 -15.32 23.47 2.61
C PHE A 73 -14.66 22.94 1.32
N VAL A 74 -15.25 23.20 0.15
CA VAL A 74 -14.68 22.77 -1.15
C VAL A 74 -13.37 23.49 -1.46
N ILE A 75 -13.30 24.81 -1.25
CA ILE A 75 -12.06 25.59 -1.45
C ILE A 75 -10.96 25.07 -0.51
N GLU A 76 -11.32 24.82 0.74
CA GLU A 76 -10.40 24.30 1.75
C GLU A 76 -9.84 22.95 1.33
N ASN A 77 -10.70 21.97 1.01
CA ASN A 77 -10.27 20.65 0.55
C ASN A 77 -9.34 20.71 -0.68
N LYS A 78 -9.63 21.60 -1.64
CA LYS A 78 -8.75 21.81 -2.80
C LYS A 78 -7.38 22.34 -2.39
N ARG A 79 -7.32 23.29 -1.45
CA ARG A 79 -6.05 23.85 -0.95
C ARG A 79 -5.22 22.79 -0.23
N GLN A 80 -5.85 22.01 0.66
CA GLN A 80 -5.16 20.93 1.39
C GLN A 80 -4.61 19.86 0.43
N ARG A 81 -5.42 19.46 -0.56
CA ARG A 81 -4.97 18.54 -1.61
C ARG A 81 -3.78 19.12 -2.38
N LYS A 82 -3.82 20.39 -2.77
CA LYS A 82 -2.72 21.05 -3.49
C LYS A 82 -1.41 21.03 -2.68
N PHE A 83 -1.47 21.35 -1.38
CA PHE A 83 -0.31 21.30 -0.50
C PHE A 83 0.24 19.88 -0.36
N ARG A 84 -0.63 18.90 -0.11
CA ARG A 84 -0.23 17.48 0.01
C ARG A 84 0.48 17.00 -1.25
N LEU A 85 -0.10 17.24 -2.43
CA LEU A 85 0.47 16.84 -3.71
C LEU A 85 1.82 17.52 -3.99
N LYS A 86 1.92 18.83 -3.73
CA LYS A 86 3.19 19.57 -3.85
C LYS A 86 4.28 18.96 -2.96
N THR A 87 3.94 18.69 -1.71
CA THR A 87 4.88 18.12 -0.72
C THR A 87 5.30 16.70 -1.11
N LYS A 88 4.35 15.81 -1.44
CA LYS A 88 4.63 14.46 -1.93
C LYS A 88 5.55 14.53 -3.16
N GLN A 89 5.24 15.36 -4.15
CA GLN A 89 6.08 15.52 -5.34
C GLN A 89 7.49 16.04 -5.04
N GLN A 90 7.65 17.04 -4.17
CA GLN A 90 8.96 17.63 -3.90
C GLN A 90 9.86 16.75 -3.02
N LEU A 91 9.29 16.00 -2.09
CA LEU A 91 10.04 15.23 -1.09
C LEU A 91 10.18 13.76 -1.49
N LEU A 92 9.12 13.11 -1.99
CA LEU A 92 9.23 11.72 -2.46
C LEU A 92 10.20 11.63 -3.63
N MET A 93 10.15 12.56 -4.60
CA MET A 93 11.04 12.47 -5.76
C MET A 93 12.52 12.62 -5.40
N GLU A 94 12.85 13.33 -4.32
CA GLU A 94 14.21 13.35 -3.80
C GLU A 94 14.61 12.00 -3.20
N LEU A 95 13.72 11.34 -2.46
CA LEU A 95 13.95 9.97 -1.99
C LEU A 95 14.13 8.98 -3.14
N PHE A 96 13.32 9.09 -4.20
CA PHE A 96 13.42 8.25 -5.39
C PHE A 96 14.67 8.53 -6.24
N SER A 97 15.27 9.71 -6.14
CA SER A 97 16.42 10.13 -6.95
C SER A 97 17.63 9.21 -6.80
N LEU A 98 17.76 8.53 -5.65
CA LEU A 98 18.82 7.56 -5.38
C LEU A 98 18.68 6.26 -6.19
N PHE A 99 17.48 5.96 -6.66
CA PHE A 99 17.17 4.71 -7.37
C PHE A 99 17.08 4.93 -8.87
N GLY A 100 16.70 6.12 -9.33
CA GLY A 100 16.66 6.44 -10.76
C GLY A 100 15.85 7.69 -11.05
N LYS A 101 15.39 7.78 -12.31
CA LYS A 101 14.56 8.90 -12.77
C LYS A 101 13.10 8.53 -12.59
N PHE A 102 12.47 9.08 -11.56
CA PHE A 102 11.07 8.82 -11.21
C PHE A 102 10.24 10.11 -11.23
N GLN A 103 8.94 9.92 -11.43
CA GLN A 103 7.93 10.97 -11.47
C GLN A 103 6.69 10.54 -10.69
N TYR A 104 6.10 11.50 -9.99
CA TYR A 104 4.85 11.35 -9.26
C TYR A 104 3.68 11.85 -10.13
N SER A 105 2.62 11.06 -10.29
CA SER A 105 1.49 11.38 -11.18
C SER A 105 0.13 11.11 -10.54
N PRO A 106 -0.39 12.05 -9.75
CA PRO A 106 -1.57 11.83 -8.91
C PRO A 106 -2.88 11.68 -9.68
N ASP A 107 -2.92 12.02 -10.97
CA ASP A 107 -4.15 12.04 -11.76
C ASP A 107 -4.15 11.01 -12.91
N LYS A 108 -2.99 10.50 -13.33
CA LYS A 108 -2.90 9.53 -14.43
C LYS A 108 -3.11 8.11 -13.90
N GLU A 109 -4.07 7.38 -14.44
CA GLU A 109 -4.19 5.94 -14.18
C GLU A 109 -3.01 5.21 -14.85
N LEU A 110 -2.18 4.52 -14.05
CA LEU A 110 -0.99 3.79 -14.53
C LEU A 110 -1.24 2.28 -14.68
N ILE A 111 -2.14 1.72 -13.86
CA ILE A 111 -2.57 0.32 -13.89
C ILE A 111 -4.09 0.32 -13.88
N THR A 112 -4.71 -0.25 -14.91
CA THR A 112 -6.16 -0.17 -15.09
C THR A 112 -6.90 -1.25 -14.32
N LYS A 113 -8.18 -1.01 -13.99
CA LYS A 113 -9.06 -2.06 -13.43
C LYS A 113 -9.08 -3.33 -14.29
N ASN A 114 -9.08 -3.18 -15.61
CA ASN A 114 -9.12 -4.31 -16.54
C ASN A 114 -7.83 -5.14 -16.51
N GLU A 115 -6.65 -4.51 -16.39
CA GLU A 115 -5.40 -5.24 -16.18
C GLU A 115 -5.46 -6.10 -14.92
N ILE A 116 -5.96 -5.56 -13.80
CA ILE A 116 -6.08 -6.31 -12.55
C ILE A 116 -7.11 -7.44 -12.69
N HIS A 117 -8.28 -7.19 -13.28
CA HIS A 117 -9.30 -8.23 -13.49
C HIS A 117 -8.78 -9.39 -14.33
N LYS A 118 -8.00 -9.10 -15.38
CA LYS A 118 -7.40 -10.14 -16.22
C LYS A 118 -6.53 -11.10 -15.41
N THR A 119 -5.87 -10.64 -14.34
CA THR A 119 -5.03 -11.53 -13.52
C THR A 119 -5.79 -12.67 -12.85
N GLY A 120 -7.08 -12.48 -12.59
CA GLY A 120 -7.90 -13.43 -11.85
C GLY A 120 -7.62 -13.51 -10.35
N LEU A 121 -6.67 -12.71 -9.83
CA LEU A 121 -6.28 -12.70 -8.41
C LEU A 121 -7.38 -12.13 -7.51
N PHE A 122 -8.08 -11.11 -7.99
CA PHE A 122 -9.14 -10.43 -7.25
C PHE A 122 -10.42 -10.47 -8.10
N PRO A 123 -11.21 -11.55 -8.04
CA PRO A 123 -12.36 -11.71 -8.95
C PRO A 123 -13.60 -10.93 -8.52
N ARG A 124 -13.68 -10.49 -7.25
CA ARG A 124 -14.87 -9.86 -6.68
C ARG A 124 -14.86 -8.33 -6.71
N PHE A 125 -13.68 -7.69 -6.76
CA PHE A 125 -13.60 -6.23 -6.65
C PHE A 125 -14.38 -5.54 -7.76
N ASN A 126 -14.98 -4.39 -7.44
CA ASN A 126 -15.64 -3.52 -8.42
C ASN A 126 -15.20 -2.04 -8.27
N LEU A 127 -14.66 -1.68 -7.10
CA LEU A 127 -14.07 -0.40 -6.78
C LEU A 127 -12.55 -0.53 -6.71
N LYS A 128 -11.86 0.44 -7.32
CA LYS A 128 -10.42 0.62 -7.27
C LYS A 128 -10.15 2.08 -6.90
N ARG A 129 -9.27 2.31 -5.94
CA ARG A 129 -8.78 3.63 -5.56
C ARG A 129 -7.26 3.55 -5.53
N ASP A 130 -6.61 4.52 -6.17
CA ASP A 130 -5.16 4.67 -6.03
C ASP A 130 -4.89 5.97 -5.30
N ASP A 131 -3.98 5.92 -4.34
CA ASP A 131 -3.50 7.12 -3.64
C ASP A 131 -2.23 7.64 -4.31
N ASP A 132 -1.14 6.90 -4.18
CA ASP A 132 0.16 7.27 -4.73
C ASP A 132 0.49 6.51 -6.00
N ARG A 133 0.87 7.27 -7.03
CA ARG A 133 1.21 6.75 -8.36
C ARG A 133 2.56 7.27 -8.80
N ILE A 134 3.53 6.37 -8.88
CA ILE A 134 4.92 6.68 -9.20
C ILE A 134 5.34 5.84 -10.41
N PHE A 135 6.02 6.45 -11.36
CA PHE A 135 6.61 5.73 -12.48
C PHE A 135 7.98 6.30 -12.84
N GLY A 136 8.82 5.48 -13.45
CA GLY A 136 10.16 5.89 -13.81
C GLY A 136 11.00 4.76 -14.36
N ASN A 137 12.31 4.98 -14.39
CA ASN A 137 13.26 3.99 -14.86
C ASN A 137 14.28 3.65 -13.76
N TYR A 138 14.49 2.35 -13.55
CA TYR A 138 15.50 1.80 -12.65
C TYR A 138 16.43 0.87 -13.42
N LYS A 139 17.69 1.27 -13.59
CA LYS A 139 18.74 0.45 -14.26
C LYS A 139 18.30 -0.11 -15.63
N GLY A 140 17.54 0.67 -16.41
CA GLY A 140 17.05 0.28 -17.74
C GLY A 140 15.68 -0.39 -17.75
N MET A 141 15.10 -0.70 -16.59
CA MET A 141 13.74 -1.26 -16.47
C MET A 141 12.74 -0.15 -16.16
N ASP A 142 11.65 -0.09 -16.92
CA ASP A 142 10.54 0.79 -16.60
C ASP A 142 9.78 0.21 -15.41
N VAL A 143 9.55 1.05 -14.41
CA VAL A 143 8.96 0.69 -13.13
C VAL A 143 7.76 1.58 -12.89
N VAL A 144 6.64 0.97 -12.52
CA VAL A 144 5.42 1.60 -12.06
C VAL A 144 5.13 1.06 -10.66
N ILE A 145 4.91 1.96 -9.70
CA ILE A 145 4.54 1.64 -8.32
C ILE A 145 3.26 2.40 -8.02
N VAL A 146 2.20 1.67 -7.66
CA VAL A 146 0.91 2.26 -7.34
C VAL A 146 0.40 1.71 -6.02
N GLU A 147 0.12 2.59 -5.06
CA GLU A 147 -0.62 2.22 -3.86
C GLU A 147 -2.11 2.16 -4.18
N THR A 148 -2.70 0.98 -4.01
CA THR A 148 -4.05 0.63 -4.48
C THR A 148 -4.88 0.00 -3.38
N GLU A 149 -6.12 0.45 -3.24
CA GLU A 149 -7.20 -0.24 -2.53
C GLU A 149 -8.20 -0.82 -3.55
N LEU A 150 -8.44 -2.13 -3.47
CA LEU A 150 -9.52 -2.81 -4.18
C LEU A 150 -10.62 -3.19 -3.20
N SER A 151 -11.87 -3.00 -3.57
CA SER A 151 -13.02 -3.36 -2.74
C SER A 151 -14.25 -3.74 -3.55
N HIS A 152 -15.18 -4.44 -2.90
CA HIS A 152 -16.51 -4.71 -3.40
C HIS A 152 -17.58 -4.38 -2.36
N THR A 153 -18.79 -4.12 -2.84
CA THR A 153 -19.95 -3.84 -1.98
C THR A 153 -20.87 -5.05 -1.96
N VAL A 154 -21.15 -5.57 -0.77
CA VAL A 154 -22.13 -6.61 -0.52
C VAL A 154 -23.38 -5.96 0.05
N SER A 155 -24.53 -6.19 -0.58
CA SER A 155 -25.82 -5.72 -0.08
C SER A 155 -26.60 -6.90 0.49
N THR A 156 -27.06 -6.78 1.74
CA THR A 156 -27.96 -7.74 2.37
C THR A 156 -29.34 -7.09 2.52
N LYS A 157 -30.38 -7.82 2.15
CA LYS A 157 -31.76 -7.38 2.35
C LYS A 157 -32.27 -7.89 3.70
N LYS A 158 -32.80 -6.97 4.52
CA LYS A 158 -33.49 -7.30 5.77
C LYS A 158 -34.84 -6.60 5.78
N GLY A 159 -35.88 -7.29 5.30
CA GLY A 159 -37.21 -6.70 5.09
C GLY A 159 -37.18 -5.60 4.01
N ASN A 160 -37.76 -4.44 4.31
CA ASN A 160 -37.74 -3.26 3.41
C ASN A 160 -36.43 -2.46 3.46
N SER A 161 -35.49 -2.84 4.34
CA SER A 161 -34.21 -2.15 4.49
C SER A 161 -33.10 -2.95 3.79
N SER A 162 -32.26 -2.23 3.04
CA SER A 162 -31.01 -2.76 2.49
C SER A 162 -29.84 -2.26 3.32
N ASP A 163 -29.01 -3.16 3.81
CA ASP A 163 -27.72 -2.81 4.41
C ASP A 163 -26.61 -3.14 3.42
N SER A 164 -25.65 -2.24 3.26
CA SER A 164 -24.53 -2.39 2.33
C SER A 164 -23.22 -2.31 3.08
N LYS A 165 -22.40 -3.36 2.96
CA LYS A 165 -21.07 -3.42 3.54
C LYS A 165 -20.03 -3.40 2.41
N THR A 166 -19.10 -2.47 2.49
CA THR A 166 -17.90 -2.50 1.63
C THR A 166 -16.87 -3.43 2.26
N ILE A 167 -16.44 -4.43 1.49
CA ILE A 167 -15.41 -5.39 1.85
C ILE A 167 -14.17 -5.06 1.02
N ARG A 168 -13.01 -5.03 1.68
CA ARG A 168 -11.72 -4.77 1.04
C ARG A 168 -11.15 -6.09 0.51
N ASP A 169 -10.81 -6.11 -0.77
CA ASP A 169 -10.25 -7.28 -1.47
C ASP A 169 -8.72 -7.22 -1.56
N PHE A 170 -8.14 -6.01 -1.53
CA PHE A 170 -6.70 -5.77 -1.55
C PHE A 170 -6.39 -4.39 -0.96
N ASN A 171 -5.34 -4.30 -0.16
CA ASN A 171 -4.73 -3.03 0.24
C ASN A 171 -3.21 -3.10 0.13
N GLY A 172 -2.59 -2.29 -0.71
CA GLY A 172 -1.13 -2.19 -0.69
C GLY A 172 -0.54 -1.77 -2.02
N LEU A 173 0.67 -2.26 -2.32
CA LEU A 173 1.45 -1.83 -3.47
C LEU A 173 1.27 -2.78 -4.64
N ILE A 174 0.94 -2.21 -5.80
CA ILE A 174 1.07 -2.87 -7.10
C ILE A 174 2.33 -2.35 -7.77
N ILE A 175 3.30 -3.24 -8.00
CA ILE A 175 4.58 -2.91 -8.64
C ILE A 175 4.64 -3.60 -9.99
N LYS A 176 4.64 -2.83 -11.08
CA LYS A 176 4.76 -3.33 -12.45
C LYS A 176 6.12 -2.95 -13.02
N VAL A 177 6.89 -3.96 -13.42
CA VAL A 177 8.27 -3.80 -13.93
C VAL A 177 8.36 -4.39 -15.34
N ASN A 178 8.92 -3.63 -16.26
CA ASN A 178 9.27 -4.11 -17.59
C ASN A 178 10.55 -4.96 -17.54
N LEU A 179 10.50 -6.18 -18.05
CA LEU A 179 11.64 -7.09 -18.09
C LEU A 179 12.55 -6.79 -19.28
N ASN A 180 13.86 -6.99 -19.07
CA ASN A 180 14.85 -6.85 -20.14
C ASN A 180 14.83 -8.00 -21.17
N LYS A 181 14.15 -9.11 -20.84
CA LYS A 181 13.96 -10.26 -21.73
C LYS A 181 12.47 -10.43 -22.00
N PRO A 182 12.05 -10.55 -23.26
CA PRO A 182 10.64 -10.76 -23.56
C PRO A 182 10.17 -12.08 -22.96
N TYR A 183 9.04 -12.05 -22.27
CA TYR A 183 8.33 -13.20 -21.75
C TYR A 183 7.06 -13.38 -22.56
N LYS A 184 6.93 -14.52 -23.25
CA LYS A 184 5.83 -14.78 -24.20
C LYS A 184 4.64 -15.46 -23.55
N GLY A 185 4.89 -16.34 -22.59
CA GLY A 185 3.87 -17.03 -21.82
C GLY A 185 3.17 -16.12 -20.83
N ARG A 186 2.34 -16.76 -20.02
CA ARG A 186 1.60 -16.18 -18.93
C ARG A 186 1.80 -17.05 -17.70
N THR A 187 2.42 -16.50 -16.67
CA THR A 187 2.63 -17.20 -15.38
C THR A 187 1.98 -16.42 -14.26
N LEU A 188 1.12 -17.13 -13.51
CA LEU A 188 0.52 -16.65 -12.27
C LEU A 188 1.17 -17.37 -11.09
N LEU A 189 1.73 -16.60 -10.17
CA LEU A 189 2.21 -17.04 -8.87
C LEU A 189 1.26 -16.51 -7.81
N TYR A 190 0.63 -17.45 -7.11
CA TYR A 190 -0.34 -17.15 -6.07
C TYR A 190 0.14 -17.68 -4.73
N GLN A 191 0.33 -16.79 -3.76
CA GLN A 191 0.59 -17.20 -2.39
C GLN A 191 -0.67 -17.81 -1.78
N LYS A 192 -0.53 -19.02 -1.22
CA LYS A 192 -1.59 -19.72 -0.51
C LYS A 192 -1.92 -19.00 0.81
N ALA A 193 -3.13 -19.26 1.31
CA ALA A 193 -3.54 -18.82 2.64
C ALA A 193 -2.50 -19.27 3.67
N ILE A 194 -2.12 -18.34 4.55
CA ILE A 194 -0.99 -18.53 5.46
C ILE A 194 -1.35 -19.59 6.52
N GLY A 195 -0.57 -20.68 6.59
CA GLY A 195 -0.67 -21.65 7.68
C GLY A 195 -0.20 -21.09 9.04
N GLN A 196 -0.47 -21.78 10.15
CA GLN A 196 -0.22 -21.26 11.52
C GLN A 196 1.19 -20.68 11.74
N LYS A 197 2.25 -21.34 11.25
CA LYS A 197 3.64 -20.86 11.36
C LYS A 197 3.85 -19.50 10.67
N GLY A 198 3.27 -19.34 9.48
CA GLY A 198 3.28 -18.07 8.79
C GLY A 198 2.45 -17.03 9.53
N GLN A 199 1.28 -17.36 10.08
CA GLN A 199 0.46 -16.40 10.83
C GLN A 199 1.24 -15.82 12.01
N LYS A 200 1.94 -16.67 12.78
CA LYS A 200 2.82 -16.22 13.87
C LYS A 200 3.89 -15.23 13.42
N GLN A 201 4.55 -15.49 12.28
CA GLN A 201 5.59 -14.60 11.77
C GLN A 201 5.04 -13.27 11.22
N ALA A 202 3.84 -13.28 10.64
CA ALA A 202 3.17 -12.05 10.20
C ALA A 202 2.77 -11.18 11.40
N ILE A 203 2.18 -11.80 12.43
CA ILE A 203 1.81 -11.13 13.69
C ILE A 203 3.07 -10.56 14.38
N LYS A 204 4.17 -11.33 14.43
CA LYS A 204 5.45 -10.83 14.98
C LYS A 204 5.92 -9.58 14.24
N SER A 205 5.92 -9.59 12.90
CA SER A 205 6.34 -8.44 12.07
C SER A 205 5.44 -7.21 12.26
N MET A 206 4.12 -7.40 12.39
CA MET A 206 3.18 -6.31 12.71
C MET A 206 3.52 -5.62 14.02
N LEU A 207 3.74 -6.43 15.05
CA LEU A 207 3.83 -5.96 16.42
C LEU A 207 5.21 -5.41 16.74
N SER A 208 6.26 -5.87 16.04
CA SER A 208 7.64 -5.43 16.29
C SER A 208 7.84 -3.93 16.08
N GLU A 209 7.06 -3.30 15.19
CA GLU A 209 7.16 -1.88 14.91
C GLU A 209 6.59 -1.00 16.05
N GLY A 210 5.62 -1.52 16.81
CA GLY A 210 4.97 -0.78 17.91
C GLY A 210 5.44 -1.19 19.30
N LEU A 211 5.75 -2.46 19.52
CA LEU A 211 6.01 -3.06 20.84
C LEU A 211 7.47 -3.51 21.02
N GLY A 212 8.28 -3.51 19.96
CA GLY A 212 9.62 -4.08 19.97
C GLY A 212 9.61 -5.61 19.81
N GLU A 213 10.75 -6.16 19.36
CA GLU A 213 10.83 -7.57 18.93
C GLU A 213 10.50 -8.59 20.03
N LYS A 214 10.93 -8.36 21.27
CA LYS A 214 10.74 -9.31 22.38
C LYS A 214 9.27 -9.48 22.75
N ASP A 215 8.52 -8.39 22.78
CA ASP A 215 7.11 -8.40 23.16
C ASP A 215 6.24 -8.89 22.00
N ALA A 216 6.60 -8.50 20.77
CA ALA A 216 5.99 -9.05 19.55
C ALA A 216 6.14 -10.58 19.46
N GLU A 217 7.32 -11.10 19.81
CA GLU A 217 7.59 -12.54 19.80
C GLU A 217 6.84 -13.31 20.89
N LYS A 218 6.71 -12.75 22.10
CA LYS A 218 5.87 -13.34 23.15
C LYS A 218 4.41 -13.42 22.72
N ILE A 219 3.88 -12.35 22.12
CA ILE A 219 2.48 -12.29 21.68
C ILE A 219 2.23 -13.28 20.54
N ALA A 220 3.10 -13.31 19.53
CA ALA A 220 2.99 -14.21 18.39
C ALA A 220 3.05 -15.70 18.79
N ASN A 221 3.68 -16.01 19.94
CA ASN A 221 3.82 -17.38 20.45
C ASN A 221 2.82 -17.74 21.56
N SER A 222 1.95 -16.83 22.00
CA SER A 222 1.00 -17.09 23.08
C SER A 222 -0.32 -17.69 22.59
N ASP A 223 -0.87 -18.62 23.38
CA ASP A 223 -2.22 -19.17 23.17
C ASP A 223 -3.33 -18.17 23.55
N ILE A 224 -2.96 -17.02 24.12
CA ILE A 224 -3.85 -16.03 24.75
C ILE A 224 -4.01 -14.79 23.85
N ALA A 225 -4.10 -15.02 22.54
CA ALA A 225 -4.24 -13.94 21.56
C ALA A 225 -5.54 -13.09 21.75
N ASN A 226 -6.48 -13.56 22.59
CA ASN A 226 -7.72 -12.87 22.95
C ASN A 226 -7.57 -11.76 24.02
N VAL A 227 -6.51 -11.78 24.86
CA VAL A 227 -6.31 -10.74 25.89
C VAL A 227 -5.61 -9.51 25.31
N VAL A 228 -4.80 -9.71 24.27
CA VAL A 228 -3.96 -8.67 23.66
C VAL A 228 -4.81 -7.66 22.86
N THR A 229 -5.99 -8.06 22.38
CA THR A 229 -6.92 -7.17 21.66
C THR A 229 -7.42 -6.03 22.54
N GLY A 230 -7.60 -6.25 23.85
CA GLY A 230 -8.01 -5.21 24.80
C GLY A 230 -6.93 -4.16 25.06
N VAL A 231 -5.65 -4.54 24.96
CA VAL A 231 -4.51 -3.62 25.15
C VAL A 231 -4.16 -2.89 23.84
N LEU A 232 -4.29 -3.56 22.69
CA LEU A 232 -3.99 -2.97 21.37
C LEU A 232 -5.09 -2.06 20.84
N ALA A 233 -6.36 -2.24 21.25
CA ALA A 233 -7.46 -1.34 20.90
C ALA A 233 -7.27 0.09 21.45
N PHE A 234 -6.36 0.30 22.41
CA PHE A 234 -5.96 1.62 22.90
C PHE A 234 -4.96 2.33 21.98
N THR A 235 -4.37 1.63 21.02
CA THR A 235 -3.50 2.25 20.01
C THR A 235 -4.34 2.53 18.77
N GLU A 236 -4.52 3.80 18.40
CA GLU A 236 -5.29 4.25 17.24
C GLU A 236 -4.66 3.87 15.88
N LYS A 237 -4.13 2.64 15.74
CA LYS A 237 -3.49 2.17 14.50
C LYS A 237 -4.47 1.34 13.63
N PRO A 238 -4.53 1.60 12.32
CA PRO A 238 -5.43 0.89 11.37
C PRO A 238 -5.10 -0.59 11.14
N ILE A 239 -4.04 -1.10 11.76
CA ILE A 239 -3.46 -2.45 11.61
C ILE A 239 -4.45 -3.58 11.99
N LEU A 240 -5.46 -3.28 12.82
CA LEU A 240 -6.33 -4.28 13.44
C LEU A 240 -7.48 -4.79 12.55
N LYS A 241 -7.68 -4.26 11.34
CA LYS A 241 -8.82 -4.64 10.47
C LYS A 241 -8.72 -6.04 9.83
N HIS A 242 -7.52 -6.62 9.78
CA HIS A 242 -7.27 -7.94 9.20
C HIS A 242 -7.21 -9.06 10.26
N LEU A 243 -7.36 -8.73 11.55
CA LEU A 243 -7.35 -9.68 12.65
C LEU A 243 -8.78 -10.07 13.02
N ASN A 244 -9.14 -11.34 12.82
CA ASN A 244 -10.41 -11.92 13.26
C ASN A 244 -10.21 -12.72 14.54
N LEU A 245 -10.95 -12.36 15.60
CA LEU A 245 -11.09 -13.22 16.78
C LEU A 245 -12.15 -14.28 16.53
N SER A 246 -11.78 -15.54 16.78
CA SER A 246 -12.69 -16.67 16.84
C SER A 246 -12.55 -17.38 18.19
N GLY A 247 -13.47 -18.31 18.51
CA GLY A 247 -13.38 -19.14 19.72
C GLY A 247 -12.11 -19.99 19.80
N GLU A 248 -11.36 -20.11 18.70
CA GLU A 248 -10.09 -20.85 18.60
C GLU A 248 -8.84 -19.95 18.61
N GLY A 249 -9.00 -18.63 18.72
CA GLY A 249 -7.89 -17.65 18.81
C GLY A 249 -7.92 -16.53 17.76
N LEU A 250 -6.80 -15.81 17.64
CA LEU A 250 -6.59 -14.72 16.68
C LEU A 250 -6.18 -15.32 15.32
N SER A 251 -7.04 -15.14 14.32
CA SER A 251 -6.82 -15.58 12.95
C SER A 251 -6.69 -14.37 12.03
N ILE A 252 -5.89 -14.47 10.98
CA ILE A 252 -5.90 -13.50 9.89
C ILE A 252 -6.71 -14.13 8.77
N ASP A 253 -7.86 -13.54 8.41
CA ASP A 253 -8.66 -14.04 7.28
C ASP A 253 -8.01 -13.59 5.99
N LEU A 254 -7.36 -14.56 5.37
CA LEU A 254 -6.40 -14.41 4.28
C LEU A 254 -6.81 -15.28 3.09
N SER A 255 -8.09 -15.66 3.04
CA SER A 255 -8.64 -16.50 1.99
C SER A 255 -9.12 -15.64 0.81
N SER A 256 -8.20 -15.32 -0.11
CA SER A 256 -8.61 -14.77 -1.41
C SER A 256 -9.09 -15.91 -2.32
N GLU A 257 -10.37 -15.91 -2.67
CA GLU A 257 -10.86 -16.74 -3.78
C GLU A 257 -10.18 -16.26 -5.08
N ILE A 258 -9.36 -17.11 -5.70
CA ILE A 258 -8.76 -16.82 -7.00
C ILE A 258 -9.53 -17.47 -8.14
N ARG A 259 -9.52 -16.82 -9.30
CA ARG A 259 -9.99 -17.39 -10.56
C ARG A 259 -8.80 -17.59 -11.50
N VAL A 260 -8.29 -18.82 -11.55
CA VAL A 260 -7.25 -19.19 -12.51
C VAL A 260 -7.87 -19.33 -13.90
N ASP A 261 -7.22 -18.74 -14.90
CA ASP A 261 -7.61 -18.89 -16.31
C ASP A 261 -7.50 -20.37 -16.72
N ARG A 262 -8.49 -20.86 -17.47
CA ARG A 262 -8.58 -22.26 -17.90
C ARG A 262 -7.39 -22.70 -18.74
N ASN A 263 -6.71 -21.77 -19.40
CA ASN A 263 -5.54 -22.06 -20.23
C ASN A 263 -4.25 -22.28 -19.42
N LEU A 264 -4.23 -21.84 -18.16
CA LEU A 264 -3.06 -21.99 -17.30
C LEU A 264 -3.08 -23.36 -16.61
N LYS A 265 -1.97 -24.07 -16.68
CA LYS A 265 -1.79 -25.37 -16.04
C LYS A 265 -0.93 -25.22 -14.80
N LYS A 266 -1.24 -25.99 -13.76
CA LYS A 266 -0.42 -26.00 -12.54
C LYS A 266 0.99 -26.47 -12.86
N VAL A 267 1.99 -25.75 -12.34
CA VAL A 267 3.41 -26.07 -12.50
C VAL A 267 4.02 -26.28 -11.13
N THR A 268 4.58 -27.46 -10.89
CA THR A 268 5.37 -27.74 -9.68
C THR A 268 6.82 -27.32 -9.91
N LEU A 269 7.35 -26.52 -9.00
CA LEU A 269 8.74 -26.06 -8.99
C LEU A 269 9.63 -27.02 -8.20
N GLU A 270 10.94 -26.85 -8.32
CA GLU A 270 11.95 -27.72 -7.71
C GLU A 270 12.11 -27.54 -6.20
N ASP A 271 11.67 -26.41 -5.62
CA ASP A 271 11.72 -26.13 -4.18
C ASP A 271 10.41 -26.59 -3.49
N PRO A 272 10.43 -27.65 -2.68
CA PRO A 272 9.24 -28.14 -1.97
C PRO A 272 8.66 -27.10 -1.00
N GLU A 273 9.53 -26.35 -0.32
CA GLU A 273 9.11 -25.32 0.65
C GLU A 273 8.38 -24.18 -0.07
N PHE A 274 8.88 -23.78 -1.23
CA PHE A 274 8.20 -22.79 -2.07
C PHE A 274 6.83 -23.28 -2.53
N ASN A 275 6.71 -24.54 -2.97
CA ASN A 275 5.44 -25.12 -3.39
C ASN A 275 4.41 -25.26 -2.24
N GLU A 276 4.85 -25.29 -0.98
CA GLU A 276 3.94 -25.23 0.18
C GLU A 276 3.36 -23.82 0.36
N MET A 277 4.13 -22.78 0.04
CA MET A 277 3.72 -21.37 0.19
C MET A 277 3.01 -20.80 -1.04
N TYR A 278 3.36 -21.25 -2.23
CA TYR A 278 2.87 -20.72 -3.50
C TYR A 278 2.31 -21.83 -4.39
N ASP A 279 1.23 -21.53 -5.11
CA ASP A 279 0.88 -22.26 -6.32
C ASP A 279 1.33 -21.45 -7.55
N MET A 280 1.92 -22.14 -8.52
CA MET A 280 2.26 -21.58 -9.81
C MET A 280 1.37 -22.17 -10.90
N TYR A 281 0.85 -21.33 -11.78
CA TYR A 281 0.10 -21.71 -12.97
C TYR A 281 0.71 -21.03 -14.19
N SER A 282 0.96 -21.77 -15.27
CA SER A 282 1.52 -21.23 -16.52
C SER A 282 0.93 -21.91 -17.75
N ASP A 283 0.86 -21.20 -18.87
CA ASP A 283 0.63 -21.78 -20.20
C ASP A 283 1.93 -22.31 -20.86
N ASP A 284 3.09 -21.79 -20.44
CA ASP A 284 4.43 -22.26 -20.80
C ASP A 284 5.25 -22.58 -19.54
N GLN A 285 5.29 -23.86 -19.18
CA GLN A 285 6.02 -24.31 -18.01
C GLN A 285 7.55 -24.26 -18.14
N VAL A 286 8.09 -24.19 -19.36
CA VAL A 286 9.54 -24.14 -19.61
C VAL A 286 10.00 -22.70 -19.43
N GLU A 287 9.31 -21.76 -20.06
CA GLU A 287 9.61 -20.33 -19.90
C GLU A 287 9.36 -19.87 -18.45
N ALA A 288 8.32 -20.40 -17.79
CA ALA A 288 8.05 -20.13 -16.37
C ALA A 288 9.25 -20.49 -15.48
N ARG A 289 9.82 -21.69 -15.61
CA ARG A 289 10.99 -22.13 -14.83
C ARG A 289 12.27 -21.36 -15.17
N TYR A 290 12.36 -20.83 -16.38
CA TYR A 290 13.48 -19.95 -16.76
C TYR A 290 13.44 -18.61 -16.02
N ILE A 291 12.25 -18.08 -15.73
CA ILE A 291 12.10 -16.83 -14.96
C ILE A 291 12.05 -17.08 -13.46
N VAL A 292 11.25 -18.05 -13.01
CA VAL A 292 11.03 -18.40 -11.60
C VAL A 292 12.10 -19.39 -11.14
N THR A 293 13.35 -18.93 -11.17
CA THR A 293 14.54 -19.71 -10.74
C THR A 293 14.56 -19.94 -9.22
N PRO A 294 15.39 -20.85 -8.69
CA PRO A 294 15.58 -21.01 -7.24
C PRO A 294 15.91 -19.72 -6.52
N THR A 295 16.75 -18.87 -7.12
CA THR A 295 17.08 -17.56 -6.55
C THR A 295 15.88 -16.61 -6.53
N PHE A 296 14.98 -16.68 -7.52
CA PHE A 296 13.72 -15.92 -7.50
C PHE A 296 12.81 -16.41 -6.39
N MET A 297 12.65 -17.73 -6.24
CA MET A 297 11.84 -18.36 -5.20
C MET A 297 12.29 -17.96 -3.79
N GLU A 298 13.58 -18.14 -3.48
CA GLU A 298 14.18 -17.73 -2.21
C GLU A 298 13.94 -16.25 -1.89
N ARG A 299 14.03 -15.40 -2.91
CA ARG A 299 13.80 -13.96 -2.73
C ARG A 299 12.34 -13.66 -2.47
N LEU A 300 11.42 -14.26 -3.21
CA LEU A 300 9.99 -14.06 -2.99
C LEU A 300 9.58 -14.53 -1.57
N LYS A 301 10.19 -15.61 -1.06
CA LYS A 301 10.07 -16.02 0.36
C LYS A 301 10.57 -14.90 1.30
N ASN A 302 11.75 -14.35 1.04
CA ASN A 302 12.39 -13.32 1.89
C ASN A 302 11.73 -11.93 1.81
N VAL A 303 11.05 -11.58 0.71
CA VAL A 303 10.36 -10.28 0.57
C VAL A 303 9.39 -10.04 1.72
N ARG A 304 8.76 -11.10 2.22
CA ARG A 304 7.88 -11.08 3.37
C ARG A 304 8.57 -10.55 4.63
N GLU A 305 9.78 -11.04 4.91
CA GLU A 305 10.56 -10.64 6.08
C GLU A 305 11.02 -9.19 5.99
N VAL A 306 11.27 -8.73 4.76
CA VAL A 306 11.88 -7.43 4.49
C VAL A 306 10.83 -6.31 4.33
N ILE A 307 9.67 -6.58 3.72
CA ILE A 307 8.61 -5.58 3.44
C ILE A 307 7.48 -5.64 4.48
N GLY A 308 7.32 -6.75 5.21
CA GLY A 308 6.20 -6.92 6.16
C GLY A 308 4.85 -7.16 5.49
N GLY A 309 4.84 -7.57 4.22
CA GLY A 309 3.62 -7.91 3.47
C GLY A 309 3.02 -9.26 3.87
N TYR A 310 1.68 -9.38 3.81
CA TYR A 310 0.94 -10.60 4.17
C TYR A 310 0.87 -11.54 2.98
N HIS A 311 0.42 -10.98 1.86
CA HIS A 311 0.27 -11.66 0.59
C HIS A 311 1.06 -10.98 -0.50
N ILE A 312 1.85 -11.78 -1.19
CA ILE A 312 2.55 -11.39 -2.39
C ILE A 312 2.01 -12.27 -3.51
N HIS A 313 1.31 -11.67 -4.45
CA HIS A 313 0.94 -12.32 -5.69
C HIS A 313 1.79 -11.76 -6.82
N CYS A 314 2.04 -12.56 -7.84
CA CYS A 314 2.86 -12.17 -8.97
C CYS A 314 2.21 -12.66 -10.26
N MET A 315 2.07 -11.75 -11.22
CA MET A 315 1.65 -12.05 -12.59
C MET A 315 2.79 -11.69 -13.54
N ILE A 316 3.18 -12.62 -14.40
CA ILE A 316 4.20 -12.43 -15.42
C ILE A 316 3.52 -12.62 -16.77
N GLU A 317 3.42 -11.56 -17.56
CA GLU A 317 2.80 -11.59 -18.89
C GLU A 317 3.31 -10.42 -19.73
N ASN A 318 3.36 -10.58 -21.05
CA ASN A 318 3.67 -9.49 -22.00
C ASN A 318 4.95 -8.71 -21.66
N GLN A 319 6.01 -9.40 -21.26
CA GLN A 319 7.30 -8.80 -20.83
C GLN A 319 7.24 -7.99 -19.52
N TYR A 320 6.14 -8.03 -18.77
CA TYR A 320 6.03 -7.38 -17.46
C TYR A 320 5.95 -8.41 -16.33
N ILE A 321 6.57 -8.07 -15.20
CA ILE A 321 6.25 -8.67 -13.90
C ILE A 321 5.40 -7.65 -13.14
N THR A 322 4.21 -8.06 -12.71
CA THR A 322 3.33 -7.28 -11.84
C THR A 322 3.20 -7.99 -10.49
N LEU A 323 3.70 -7.35 -9.45
CA LEU A 323 3.55 -7.79 -8.08
C LEU A 323 2.37 -7.09 -7.41
N PHE A 324 1.65 -7.84 -6.60
CA PHE A 324 0.61 -7.33 -5.70
C PHE A 324 1.06 -7.66 -4.28
N ILE A 325 1.47 -6.64 -3.54
CA ILE A 325 1.99 -6.79 -2.18
C ILE A 325 0.98 -6.17 -1.24
N GLU A 326 0.29 -7.01 -0.47
CA GLU A 326 -0.71 -6.58 0.49
C GLU A 326 -0.06 -6.17 1.81
N ILE A 327 -0.33 -4.94 2.25
CA ILE A 327 0.27 -4.31 3.42
C ILE A 327 -0.80 -3.45 4.15
N PRO A 328 -0.92 -3.53 5.48
CA PRO A 328 -1.97 -2.88 6.27
C PRO A 328 -1.64 -1.42 6.60
N GLN A 329 -0.44 -0.96 6.24
CA GLN A 329 0.05 0.38 6.50
C GLN A 329 0.05 1.17 5.20
N ASP A 330 -0.28 2.46 5.30
CA ASP A 330 -0.23 3.39 4.16
C ASP A 330 1.24 3.68 3.80
N PHE A 331 1.57 3.59 2.51
CA PHE A 331 2.90 3.93 1.99
C PHE A 331 2.99 5.42 1.68
N PHE A 332 4.20 5.97 1.68
CA PHE A 332 4.47 7.33 1.18
C PHE A 332 3.68 8.47 1.85
N GLU A 333 3.22 8.28 3.10
CA GLU A 333 2.43 9.28 3.82
C GLU A 333 3.25 10.50 4.25
N ILE A 334 3.27 11.52 3.38
CA ILE A 334 3.90 12.82 3.60
C ILE A 334 2.91 13.95 3.23
N GLY A 335 3.00 15.08 3.94
CA GLY A 335 2.34 16.32 3.54
C GLY A 335 0.95 16.54 4.13
N SER A 336 0.65 15.90 5.26
CA SER A 336 -0.50 16.27 6.08
C SER A 336 -0.38 17.72 6.58
N LEU A 337 -1.49 18.46 6.58
CA LEU A 337 -1.52 19.76 7.25
C LEU A 337 -1.60 19.65 8.77
N LEU A 338 -2.06 18.51 9.29
CA LEU A 338 -2.29 18.29 10.72
C LEU A 338 -1.01 17.93 11.47
N ARG A 339 -0.06 17.27 10.80
CA ARG A 339 1.20 16.80 11.40
C ARG A 339 2.38 17.56 10.80
N SER A 340 3.39 17.82 11.62
CA SER A 340 4.64 18.45 11.15
C SER A 340 5.35 17.54 10.15
N ILE A 341 5.90 18.12 9.09
CA ILE A 341 6.73 17.40 8.12
C ILE A 341 8.22 17.46 8.48
N ASN A 342 8.60 18.05 9.61
CA ASN A 342 10.00 18.18 10.04
C ASN A 342 10.54 16.96 10.81
N ASP A 343 9.75 15.90 10.93
CA ASP A 343 10.20 14.67 11.58
C ASP A 343 11.02 13.82 10.61
N LYS A 344 12.34 13.80 10.81
CA LYS A 344 13.29 13.02 10.02
C LYS A 344 12.93 11.53 9.92
N ARG A 345 12.34 10.96 10.99
CA ARG A 345 12.00 9.52 11.06
C ARG A 345 11.01 9.10 9.97
N ILE A 346 10.14 10.00 9.53
CA ILE A 346 9.20 9.76 8.43
C ILE A 346 9.96 9.44 7.15
N TYR A 347 10.95 10.27 6.81
CA TYR A 347 11.74 10.09 5.59
C TYR A 347 12.67 8.90 5.67
N GLU A 348 13.21 8.61 6.85
CA GLU A 348 14.04 7.42 7.09
C GLU A 348 13.22 6.14 6.88
N HIS A 349 12.00 6.09 7.43
CA HIS A 349 11.09 4.97 7.24
C HIS A 349 10.75 4.76 5.77
N ILE A 350 10.38 5.82 5.04
CA ILE A 350 10.09 5.74 3.60
C ILE A 350 11.34 5.33 2.82
N PHE A 351 12.52 5.82 3.20
CA PHE A 351 13.77 5.42 2.56
C PHE A 351 14.04 3.92 2.72
N ILE A 352 13.82 3.36 3.93
CA ILE A 352 13.91 1.92 4.20
C ILE A 352 12.92 1.13 3.34
N GLN A 353 11.66 1.58 3.28
CA GLN A 353 10.65 0.98 2.41
C GLN A 353 11.07 0.97 0.93
N LEU A 354 11.61 2.08 0.42
CA LEU A 354 12.08 2.18 -0.96
C LEU A 354 13.24 1.23 -1.25
N ILE A 355 14.19 1.08 -0.34
CA ILE A 355 15.28 0.12 -0.49
C ILE A 355 14.75 -1.29 -0.63
N ASN A 356 13.74 -1.65 0.16
CA ASN A 356 13.16 -2.98 0.13
C ASN A 356 12.43 -3.24 -1.19
N ILE A 357 11.66 -2.25 -1.67
CA ILE A 357 11.01 -2.26 -2.99
C ILE A 357 12.06 -2.38 -4.11
N PHE A 358 13.10 -1.57 -4.09
CA PHE A 358 14.11 -1.58 -5.16
C PHE A 358 15.08 -2.76 -5.07
N ASN A 359 15.31 -3.33 -3.90
CA ASN A 359 16.02 -4.61 -3.78
C ASN A 359 15.22 -5.70 -4.48
N LEU A 360 13.90 -5.76 -4.25
CA LEU A 360 13.00 -6.68 -4.96
C LEU A 360 13.05 -6.48 -6.48
N ILE A 361 12.89 -5.23 -6.94
CA ILE A 361 12.94 -4.90 -8.38
C ILE A 361 14.32 -5.22 -8.97
N HIS A 362 15.41 -4.91 -8.26
CA HIS A 362 16.77 -5.14 -8.75
C HIS A 362 17.01 -6.60 -9.11
N TYR A 363 16.34 -7.52 -8.42
CA TYR A 363 16.45 -8.94 -8.69
C TYR A 363 15.68 -9.41 -9.93
N PHE A 364 14.66 -8.67 -10.37
CA PHE A 364 14.02 -8.89 -11.68
C PHE A 364 14.87 -8.42 -12.84
N LYS A 365 15.98 -7.74 -12.58
CA LYS A 365 17.05 -7.60 -13.56
C LYS A 365 17.63 -8.98 -13.79
N LEU A 366 17.01 -9.74 -14.68
CA LEU A 366 17.57 -10.95 -15.27
C LEU A 366 18.90 -10.51 -15.89
N ASP A 367 20.02 -10.86 -15.25
CA ASP A 367 21.33 -10.44 -15.70
C ASP A 367 21.53 -10.94 -17.14
N LYS A 368 21.98 -10.04 -18.03
CA LYS A 368 22.34 -10.36 -19.42
C LYS A 368 23.52 -11.35 -19.54
N LYS A 369 24.01 -11.92 -18.43
CA LYS A 369 25.09 -12.91 -18.40
C LYS A 369 24.55 -14.29 -18.05
N LEU A 370 23.79 -14.86 -18.99
CA LEU A 370 23.81 -16.29 -19.22
C LEU A 370 24.19 -16.48 -20.69
N GLY A 371 25.45 -16.14 -21.00
CA GLY A 371 26.10 -16.62 -22.20
C GLY A 371 26.45 -18.08 -21.97
N LEU A 372 25.67 -18.96 -22.56
CA LEU A 372 26.26 -20.09 -23.28
C LEU A 372 26.87 -19.54 -24.57
#